data_AF-A0A1F3KXZ6-F1
#
_entry.id   AF-A0A1F3KXZ6-F1
#
_cell.length_a   1.000
_cell.length_b   1.000
_cell.length_c   1.000
_cell.angle_alpha   90.00
_cell.angle_beta   90.00
_cell.angle_gamma   90.00
#
_symmetry.space_group_name_H-M   'P 1'
#
loop_
_entity.id
_entity.type
_entity.pdbx_description
1 polymer ?
#
loop_
_entity_poly.entity_id
_entity_poly.type
_entity_poly.pdbx_seq_one_letter_code
_entity_poly.pdbx_strand_id
1 'polypeptide(L)'
;MKNLPFSITKEPILTYQEQPELNEKIEELHYEVTETKGKVVKKIKDLIEKYPHVPVLKNYLAIAYQLKGELDKYEETSRLMVKEHPDYLFGKIQLSRCYLKKKQYNLIPDLFENKFNINELYPERDIFHMSEILSFYFIIVQYFVGIGDNRSAWVKFEILDRAAPDSSERDVCFNLIMKNTAENISKSPFFAKDNSITPKYITPIYDKEKTWEKPVFTHPEIEKLYFCDIWIEKEIIETILSLPRETAIKDLENFIWDSFLGFKRIQKSVDISLDFIIHALFLLTEMGAKESLPVVLEILRQNDEYNDFYFGDMLPDFFQKDLAILGRDKLDVFSSFMKEPNLLTYLKSMVSGAISEIYFHDKERREDVVAWYKEVFEFFIENKKNKNILDTDLLGLMIGDVISFEGRELMPLIKKMYDLKIVNESVSGAYETVEKDINSVVVKDTKKFQSSIFERYDQFIKKWYSNSNNDLESEYQEEDYDETKDYKNLSDLGNTDQEFVKAGRNDPCPCGSGKKYKKCCLGK
;
A
#
# COMPACT_ATOMS: atom_id res chain seq x y z
N MET A 1 -2.30 -3.88 27.28
CA MET A 1 -3.07 -4.39 26.12
C MET A 1 -4.06 -5.43 26.65
N LYS A 2 -5.32 -5.45 26.20
CA LYS A 2 -6.34 -6.37 26.76
C LYS A 2 -6.31 -7.70 26.01
N ASN A 3 -6.21 -8.81 26.75
CA ASN A 3 -6.33 -10.18 26.25
C ASN A 3 -7.68 -10.38 25.53
N LEU A 4 -7.73 -11.34 24.59
CA LEU A 4 -8.99 -11.81 24.02
C LEU A 4 -9.91 -12.33 25.16
N PRO A 5 -11.24 -12.20 25.04
CA PRO A 5 -12.16 -12.65 26.08
C PRO A 5 -12.36 -14.17 26.13
N PHE A 6 -11.55 -14.93 25.37
CA PHE A 6 -11.57 -16.39 25.27
C PHE A 6 -10.17 -16.91 24.93
N SER A 7 -9.95 -18.21 25.15
CA SER A 7 -8.72 -18.93 24.82
C SER A 7 -8.82 -19.64 23.47
N ILE A 8 -7.69 -19.79 22.78
CA ILE A 8 -7.60 -20.46 21.48
C ILE A 8 -6.73 -21.71 21.63
N THR A 9 -7.17 -22.84 21.08
CA THR A 9 -6.40 -24.09 21.01
C THR A 9 -6.18 -24.52 19.57
N LYS A 10 -5.03 -25.16 19.30
CA LYS A 10 -4.75 -25.90 18.06
C LYS A 10 -4.99 -27.41 18.22
N GLU A 11 -5.19 -27.87 19.45
CA GLU A 11 -5.46 -29.28 19.74
C GLU A 11 -6.92 -29.62 19.40
N PRO A 12 -7.20 -30.81 18.82
CA PRO A 12 -8.55 -31.25 18.54
C PRO A 12 -9.44 -31.24 19.78
N ILE A 13 -10.60 -30.58 19.67
CA ILE A 13 -11.62 -30.62 20.72
C ILE A 13 -12.45 -31.90 20.54
N LEU A 14 -12.13 -32.93 21.31
CA LEU A 14 -12.82 -34.24 21.27
C LEU A 14 -14.30 -34.08 21.60
N THR A 15 -15.14 -34.16 20.56
CA THR A 15 -16.59 -33.92 20.68
C THR A 15 -17.37 -35.19 21.02
N TYR A 16 -16.87 -36.38 20.66
CA TYR A 16 -17.54 -37.67 20.87
C TYR A 16 -16.71 -38.60 21.76
N GLN A 17 -16.53 -38.23 23.03
CA GLN A 17 -15.66 -38.96 23.98
C GLN A 17 -16.09 -40.43 24.20
N GLU A 18 -17.38 -40.72 24.06
CA GLU A 18 -17.93 -42.07 24.22
C GLU A 18 -17.77 -42.95 22.95
N GLN A 19 -17.25 -42.41 21.84
CA GLN A 19 -17.08 -43.12 20.56
C GLN A 19 -15.71 -42.81 19.92
N PRO A 20 -14.59 -43.31 20.49
CA PRO A 20 -13.25 -43.02 19.99
C PRO A 20 -13.02 -43.44 18.53
N GLU A 21 -13.57 -44.57 18.10
CA GLU A 21 -13.51 -45.03 16.70
C GLU A 21 -14.19 -44.07 15.70
N LEU A 22 -15.15 -43.27 16.16
CA LEU A 22 -15.80 -42.26 15.32
C LEU A 22 -14.92 -41.01 15.17
N ASN A 23 -14.20 -40.61 16.22
CA ASN A 23 -13.27 -39.49 16.16
C ASN A 23 -12.13 -39.78 15.17
N GLU A 24 -11.57 -41.00 15.21
CA GLU A 24 -10.53 -41.45 14.27
C GLU A 24 -11.03 -41.37 12.82
N LYS A 25 -12.25 -41.85 12.54
CA LYS A 25 -12.86 -41.75 11.19
C LYS A 25 -13.12 -40.32 10.74
N ILE A 26 -13.49 -39.43 11.65
CA ILE A 26 -13.70 -38.00 11.35
C ILE A 26 -12.36 -37.33 11.02
N GLU A 27 -11.30 -37.70 11.72
CA GLU A 27 -9.94 -37.20 11.48
C GLU A 27 -9.41 -37.71 10.13
N GLU A 28 -9.52 -39.00 9.83
CA GLU A 28 -9.17 -39.56 8.51
C GLU A 28 -9.93 -38.85 7.38
N LEU A 29 -11.24 -38.64 7.55
CA LEU A 29 -12.06 -37.95 6.56
C LEU A 29 -11.64 -36.50 6.33
N HIS A 30 -11.10 -35.82 7.35
CA HIS A 30 -10.65 -34.44 7.23
C HIS A 30 -9.64 -34.28 6.08
N TYR A 31 -8.63 -35.15 6.06
CA TYR A 31 -7.58 -35.17 5.05
C TYR A 31 -8.08 -35.78 3.73
N GLU A 32 -8.85 -36.86 3.78
CA GLU A 32 -9.28 -37.58 2.58
C GLU A 32 -10.21 -36.72 1.69
N VAL A 33 -11.04 -35.86 2.28
CA VAL A 33 -11.96 -34.98 1.52
C VAL A 33 -11.20 -34.00 0.64
N THR A 34 -10.15 -33.38 1.16
CA THR A 34 -9.35 -32.39 0.46
C THR A 34 -8.41 -33.06 -0.56
N GLU A 35 -7.68 -34.10 -0.15
CA GLU A 35 -6.74 -34.84 -1.01
C GLU A 35 -7.42 -35.46 -2.24
N THR A 36 -8.61 -36.04 -2.05
CA THR A 36 -9.34 -36.68 -3.14
C THR A 36 -10.18 -35.71 -3.97
N LYS A 37 -10.13 -34.41 -3.66
CA LYS A 37 -10.97 -33.35 -4.27
C LYS A 37 -12.46 -33.72 -4.21
N GLY A 38 -12.92 -34.23 -3.06
CA GLY A 38 -14.31 -34.58 -2.82
C GLY A 38 -14.78 -35.91 -3.44
N LYS A 39 -13.88 -36.79 -3.92
CA LYS A 39 -14.29 -38.11 -4.48
C LYS A 39 -14.81 -39.11 -3.43
N VAL A 40 -14.82 -38.73 -2.16
CA VAL A 40 -15.29 -39.54 -1.01
C VAL A 40 -16.77 -39.37 -0.65
N VAL A 41 -17.57 -38.68 -1.47
CA VAL A 41 -19.01 -38.42 -1.21
C VAL A 41 -19.79 -39.68 -0.80
N LYS A 42 -19.53 -40.83 -1.44
CA LYS A 42 -20.21 -42.08 -1.10
C LYS A 42 -19.87 -42.54 0.33
N LYS A 43 -18.58 -42.58 0.67
CA LYS A 43 -18.08 -42.93 2.02
C LYS A 43 -18.69 -42.02 3.09
N ILE A 44 -18.76 -40.72 2.83
CA ILE A 44 -19.38 -39.77 3.76
C ILE A 44 -20.88 -40.04 3.94
N LYS A 45 -21.61 -40.32 2.86
CA LYS A 45 -23.05 -40.66 2.93
C LYS A 45 -23.30 -41.93 3.75
N ASP A 46 -22.52 -42.98 3.51
CA ASP A 46 -22.62 -44.24 4.27
C ASP A 46 -22.38 -43.99 5.78
N LEU A 47 -21.45 -43.09 6.13
CA LEU A 47 -21.22 -42.67 7.52
C LEU A 47 -22.34 -41.81 8.09
N ILE A 48 -22.95 -40.92 7.30
CA ILE A 48 -24.11 -40.12 7.73
C ILE A 48 -25.32 -41.03 8.00
N GLU A 49 -25.54 -42.07 7.20
CA GLU A 49 -26.61 -43.06 7.44
C GLU A 49 -26.41 -43.78 8.79
N LYS A 50 -25.16 -44.11 9.14
CA LYS A 50 -24.82 -44.75 10.40
C LYS A 50 -24.84 -43.77 11.60
N TYR A 51 -24.47 -42.52 11.39
CA TYR A 51 -24.33 -41.50 12.43
C TYR A 51 -25.04 -40.19 12.04
N PRO A 52 -26.39 -40.19 11.91
CA PRO A 52 -27.12 -39.04 11.37
C PRO A 52 -27.10 -37.79 12.27
N HIS A 53 -26.80 -37.98 13.56
CA HIS A 53 -26.73 -36.92 14.57
C HIS A 53 -25.37 -36.19 14.60
N VAL A 54 -24.39 -36.60 13.78
CA VAL A 54 -23.03 -36.07 13.79
C VAL A 54 -22.88 -34.96 12.73
N PRO A 55 -22.93 -33.67 13.09
CA PRO A 55 -22.93 -32.56 12.13
C PRO A 55 -21.65 -32.44 11.28
N VAL A 56 -20.49 -32.83 11.82
CA VAL A 56 -19.22 -32.71 11.08
C VAL A 56 -19.17 -33.57 9.81
N LEU A 57 -19.87 -34.71 9.78
CA LEU A 57 -19.99 -35.53 8.57
C LEU A 57 -20.78 -34.79 7.47
N LYS A 58 -21.84 -34.06 7.85
CA LYS A 58 -22.62 -33.21 6.93
C LYS A 58 -21.80 -32.01 6.44
N ASN A 59 -20.94 -31.46 7.30
CA ASN A 59 -19.98 -30.42 6.88
C ASN A 59 -19.02 -30.94 5.82
N TYR A 60 -18.42 -32.12 6.03
CA TYR A 60 -17.54 -32.75 5.04
C TYR A 60 -18.27 -33.10 3.75
N LEU A 61 -19.54 -33.51 3.81
CA LEU A 61 -20.35 -33.70 2.61
C LEU A 61 -20.52 -32.39 1.83
N ALA A 62 -20.81 -31.28 2.52
CA ALA A 62 -20.90 -29.95 1.90
C ALA A 62 -19.56 -29.56 1.25
N ILE A 63 -18.44 -29.67 1.97
CA ILE A 63 -17.09 -29.39 1.44
C ILE A 63 -16.78 -30.25 0.21
N ALA A 64 -17.11 -31.55 0.25
CA ALA A 64 -16.93 -32.43 -0.90
C ALA A 64 -17.74 -31.98 -2.12
N TYR A 65 -19.00 -31.54 -1.94
CA TYR A 65 -19.78 -30.96 -3.04
C TYR A 65 -19.19 -29.66 -3.57
N GLN A 66 -18.69 -28.80 -2.69
CA GLN A 66 -18.00 -27.57 -3.08
C GLN A 66 -16.76 -27.86 -3.94
N LEU A 67 -15.91 -28.79 -3.52
CA LEU A 67 -14.69 -29.20 -4.24
C LEU A 67 -14.98 -29.82 -5.61
N LYS A 68 -16.16 -30.45 -5.76
CA LYS A 68 -16.64 -30.98 -7.04
C LYS A 68 -17.35 -29.95 -7.92
N GLY A 69 -17.52 -28.71 -7.45
CA GLY A 69 -18.28 -27.66 -8.14
C GLY A 69 -19.79 -27.88 -8.15
N GLU A 70 -20.32 -28.81 -7.34
CA GLU A 70 -21.75 -29.12 -7.23
C GLU A 70 -22.44 -28.13 -6.27
N LEU A 71 -22.49 -26.85 -6.67
CA LEU A 71 -22.88 -25.73 -5.79
C LEU A 71 -24.33 -25.81 -5.27
N ASP A 72 -25.26 -26.34 -6.06
CA ASP A 72 -26.65 -26.50 -5.62
C ASP A 72 -26.74 -27.49 -4.44
N LYS A 73 -25.99 -28.59 -4.52
CA LYS A 73 -25.94 -29.59 -3.45
C LYS A 73 -25.18 -29.09 -2.23
N TYR A 74 -24.14 -28.27 -2.43
CA TYR A 74 -23.46 -27.58 -1.34
C TYR A 74 -24.44 -26.69 -0.56
N GLU A 75 -25.25 -25.89 -1.26
CA GLU A 75 -26.23 -25.01 -0.63
C GLU A 75 -27.35 -25.79 0.04
N GLU A 76 -27.91 -26.81 -0.62
CA GLU A 76 -28.94 -27.69 -0.05
C GLU A 76 -28.45 -28.37 1.24
N THR A 77 -27.24 -28.95 1.20
CA THR A 77 -26.61 -29.60 2.36
C THR A 77 -26.36 -28.59 3.49
N SER A 78 -25.93 -27.38 3.16
CA SER A 78 -25.69 -26.32 4.16
C SER A 78 -27.00 -25.86 4.82
N ARG A 79 -28.09 -25.72 4.05
CA ARG A 79 -29.42 -25.38 4.60
C ARG A 79 -29.95 -26.49 5.50
N LEU A 80 -29.81 -27.75 5.08
CA LEU A 80 -30.23 -28.90 5.88
C LEU A 80 -29.43 -28.98 7.18
N MET A 81 -28.11 -28.76 7.11
CA MET A 81 -27.23 -28.77 8.28
C MET A 81 -27.63 -27.70 9.30
N VAL A 82 -27.92 -26.46 8.88
CA VAL A 82 -28.41 -25.42 9.81
C VAL A 82 -29.79 -25.77 10.39
N LYS A 83 -30.67 -26.40 9.60
CA LYS A 83 -32.00 -26.80 10.06
C LYS A 83 -31.95 -27.92 11.10
N GLU A 84 -31.09 -28.92 10.90
CA GLU A 84 -30.98 -30.10 11.75
C GLU A 84 -30.05 -29.86 12.96
N HIS A 85 -29.05 -29.00 12.81
CA HIS A 85 -28.02 -28.71 13.80
C HIS A 85 -27.85 -27.18 13.96
N PRO A 86 -28.85 -26.47 14.51
CA PRO A 86 -28.86 -25.01 14.56
C PRO A 86 -27.71 -24.42 15.38
N ASP A 87 -27.14 -25.16 16.34
CA ASP A 87 -26.02 -24.69 17.17
C ASP A 87 -24.64 -24.94 16.53
N TYR A 88 -24.57 -25.71 15.44
CA TYR A 88 -23.31 -26.08 14.82
C TYR A 88 -22.72 -24.94 13.96
N LEU A 89 -21.59 -24.39 14.41
CA LEU A 89 -20.95 -23.20 13.83
C LEU A 89 -20.68 -23.32 12.33
N PHE A 90 -20.07 -24.43 11.89
CA PHE A 90 -19.71 -24.59 10.49
C PHE A 90 -20.94 -24.70 9.59
N GLY A 91 -22.10 -25.12 10.11
CA GLY A 91 -23.39 -25.00 9.42
C GLY A 91 -23.71 -23.55 9.03
N LYS A 92 -23.67 -22.66 10.02
CA LYS A 92 -23.91 -21.22 9.85
C LYS A 92 -22.91 -20.59 8.89
N ILE A 93 -21.62 -20.96 9.01
CA ILE A 93 -20.52 -20.46 8.15
C ILE A 93 -20.74 -20.87 6.68
N GLN A 94 -21.01 -22.15 6.42
CA GLN A 94 -21.20 -22.64 5.05
C GLN A 94 -22.41 -21.97 4.38
N LEU A 95 -23.53 -21.85 5.10
CA LEU A 95 -24.69 -21.16 4.55
C LEU A 95 -24.44 -19.65 4.36
N SER A 96 -23.67 -19.02 5.25
CA SER A 96 -23.25 -17.63 5.09
C SER A 96 -22.40 -17.41 3.85
N ARG A 97 -21.54 -18.36 3.46
CA ARG A 97 -20.79 -18.30 2.19
C ARG A 97 -21.73 -18.26 0.98
N CYS A 98 -22.80 -19.04 0.98
CA CYS A 98 -23.83 -18.96 -0.06
C CYS A 98 -24.47 -17.57 -0.11
N TYR A 99 -24.81 -16.99 1.04
CA TYR A 99 -25.41 -15.66 1.12
C TYR A 99 -24.46 -14.55 0.69
N LEU A 100 -23.18 -14.59 1.09
CA LEU A 100 -22.15 -13.65 0.63
C LEU A 100 -22.01 -13.69 -0.89
N LYS A 101 -21.90 -14.90 -1.48
CA LYS A 101 -21.78 -15.09 -2.94
C LYS A 101 -22.99 -14.53 -3.70
N LYS A 102 -24.19 -14.65 -3.13
CA LYS A 102 -25.44 -14.12 -3.69
C LYS A 102 -25.73 -12.66 -3.29
N LYS A 103 -24.83 -12.00 -2.56
CA LYS A 103 -25.01 -10.66 -1.97
C LYS A 103 -26.28 -10.54 -1.10
N GLN A 104 -26.73 -11.64 -0.50
CA GLN A 104 -27.90 -11.72 0.38
C GLN A 104 -27.52 -11.43 1.84
N TYR A 105 -26.88 -10.29 2.09
CA TYR A 105 -26.31 -9.95 3.39
C TYR A 105 -27.35 -9.90 4.51
N ASN A 106 -28.59 -9.53 4.19
CA ASN A 106 -29.70 -9.42 5.14
C ASN A 106 -30.06 -10.75 5.83
N LEU A 107 -29.64 -11.90 5.30
CA LEU A 107 -29.91 -13.23 5.86
C LEU A 107 -28.83 -13.71 6.85
N ILE A 108 -27.66 -13.06 6.87
CA ILE A 108 -26.51 -13.47 7.69
C ILE A 108 -26.73 -13.17 9.19
N PRO A 109 -27.27 -12.00 9.60
CA PRO A 109 -27.50 -11.71 11.01
C PRO A 109 -28.39 -12.73 11.72
N ASP A 110 -29.44 -13.21 11.05
CA ASP A 110 -30.37 -14.19 11.62
C ASP A 110 -29.69 -15.54 11.91
N LEU A 111 -28.72 -15.96 11.08
CA LEU A 111 -27.95 -17.19 11.31
C LEU A 111 -27.13 -17.13 12.60
N PHE A 112 -26.64 -15.95 12.93
CA PHE A 112 -25.78 -15.71 14.09
C PHE A 112 -26.51 -15.02 15.25
N GLU A 113 -27.84 -14.98 15.23
CA GLU A 113 -28.66 -14.33 16.27
C GLU A 113 -28.26 -12.87 16.54
N ASN A 114 -27.82 -12.14 15.50
CA ASN A 114 -27.24 -10.80 15.57
C ASN A 114 -26.00 -10.68 16.48
N LYS A 115 -25.30 -11.79 16.73
CA LYS A 115 -24.05 -11.84 17.51
C LYS A 115 -22.86 -11.96 16.56
N PHE A 116 -21.92 -11.03 16.67
CA PHE A 116 -20.77 -10.91 15.76
C PHE A 116 -19.43 -11.14 16.47
N ASN A 117 -19.46 -11.69 17.68
CA ASN A 117 -18.31 -12.22 18.39
C ASN A 117 -18.60 -13.68 18.76
N ILE A 118 -17.60 -14.55 18.62
CA ILE A 118 -17.80 -15.99 18.81
C ILE A 118 -18.18 -16.35 20.26
N ASN A 119 -17.66 -15.62 21.24
CA ASN A 119 -17.98 -15.80 22.66
C ASN A 119 -19.36 -15.24 23.04
N GLU A 120 -19.94 -14.34 22.25
CA GLU A 120 -21.35 -13.95 22.42
C GLU A 120 -22.28 -15.04 21.86
N LEU A 121 -21.87 -15.65 20.74
CA LEU A 121 -22.59 -16.73 20.07
C LEU A 121 -22.59 -18.01 20.92
N TYR A 122 -21.48 -18.31 21.59
CA TYR A 122 -21.31 -19.46 22.47
C TYR A 122 -20.86 -19.03 23.87
N PRO A 123 -21.76 -18.47 24.69
CA PRO A 123 -21.40 -17.92 26.00
C PRO A 123 -20.97 -18.98 27.02
N GLU A 124 -21.32 -20.25 26.80
CA GLU A 124 -20.93 -21.38 27.66
C GLU A 124 -19.52 -21.92 27.36
N ARG A 125 -18.79 -21.30 26.41
CA ARG A 125 -17.48 -21.75 25.95
C ARG A 125 -16.41 -20.69 26.16
N ASP A 126 -15.37 -21.07 26.89
CA ASP A 126 -14.18 -20.22 27.08
C ASP A 126 -13.01 -20.61 26.16
N ILE A 127 -13.09 -21.77 25.49
CA ILE A 127 -12.05 -22.30 24.61
C ILE A 127 -12.64 -22.59 23.22
N PHE A 128 -11.98 -22.04 22.20
CA PHE A 128 -12.32 -22.26 20.79
C PHE A 128 -11.14 -22.81 20.02
N HIS A 129 -11.42 -23.68 19.05
CA HIS A 129 -10.37 -24.18 18.17
C HIS A 129 -9.99 -23.10 17.13
N MET A 130 -8.72 -23.06 16.71
CA MET A 130 -8.21 -22.08 15.74
C MET A 130 -9.05 -22.01 14.45
N SER A 131 -9.48 -23.16 13.93
CA SER A 131 -10.31 -23.21 12.71
C SER A 131 -11.69 -22.56 12.88
N GLU A 132 -12.25 -22.56 14.09
CA GLU A 132 -13.51 -21.86 14.39
C GLU A 132 -13.30 -20.35 14.36
N ILE A 133 -12.20 -19.87 14.96
CA ILE A 133 -11.85 -18.44 14.98
C ILE A 133 -11.61 -17.93 13.56
N LEU A 134 -10.73 -18.60 12.80
CA LEU A 134 -10.44 -18.26 11.42
C LEU A 134 -11.72 -18.22 10.58
N SER A 135 -12.48 -19.32 10.58
CA SER A 135 -13.65 -19.45 9.70
C SER A 135 -14.78 -18.48 10.08
N PHE A 136 -14.99 -18.22 11.37
CA PHE A 136 -16.02 -17.30 11.84
C PHE A 136 -15.68 -15.86 11.47
N TYR A 137 -14.52 -15.35 11.90
CA TYR A 137 -14.17 -13.95 11.66
C TYR A 137 -13.92 -13.65 10.18
N PHE A 138 -13.44 -14.63 9.40
CA PHE A 138 -13.36 -14.50 7.94
C PHE A 138 -14.72 -14.20 7.30
N ILE A 139 -15.80 -14.86 7.75
CA ILE A 139 -17.16 -14.60 7.26
C ILE A 139 -17.71 -13.27 7.78
N ILE A 140 -17.51 -12.97 9.07
CA ILE A 140 -18.05 -11.76 9.67
C ILE A 140 -17.41 -10.50 9.07
N VAL A 141 -16.10 -10.51 8.81
CA VAL A 141 -15.42 -9.39 8.12
C VAL A 141 -16.00 -9.17 6.73
N GLN A 142 -16.14 -10.24 5.93
CA GLN A 142 -16.73 -10.17 4.59
C GLN A 142 -18.18 -9.66 4.62
N TYR A 143 -18.97 -10.04 5.62
CA TYR A 143 -20.31 -9.52 5.81
C TYR A 143 -20.30 -8.00 6.05
N PHE A 144 -19.48 -7.52 6.98
CA PHE A 144 -19.41 -6.08 7.30
C PHE A 144 -18.90 -5.25 6.12
N VAL A 145 -17.90 -5.74 5.39
CA VAL A 145 -17.47 -5.09 4.14
C VAL A 145 -18.60 -5.09 3.12
N GLY A 146 -19.30 -6.21 2.95
CA GLY A 146 -20.40 -6.35 1.99
C GLY A 146 -21.57 -5.38 2.23
N ILE A 147 -21.83 -4.98 3.48
CA ILE A 147 -22.84 -3.96 3.81
C ILE A 147 -22.27 -2.54 3.91
N GLY A 148 -20.97 -2.35 3.66
CA GLY A 148 -20.29 -1.05 3.70
C GLY A 148 -19.90 -0.55 5.09
N ASP A 149 -19.96 -1.39 6.13
CA ASP A 149 -19.56 -1.03 7.50
C ASP A 149 -18.08 -1.38 7.76
N ASN A 150 -17.17 -0.59 7.18
CA ASN A 150 -15.73 -0.79 7.33
C ASN A 150 -15.25 -0.69 8.77
N ARG A 151 -15.94 0.08 9.61
CA ARG A 151 -15.55 0.22 11.02
C ARG A 151 -15.77 -1.09 11.77
N SER A 152 -16.95 -1.69 11.62
CA SER A 152 -17.20 -2.99 12.22
C SER A 152 -16.32 -4.08 11.61
N ALA A 153 -16.07 -4.04 10.29
CA ALA A 153 -15.14 -4.96 9.63
C ALA A 153 -13.74 -4.90 10.25
N TRP A 154 -13.20 -3.69 10.46
CA TRP A 154 -11.88 -3.49 11.06
C TRP A 154 -11.80 -4.03 12.49
N VAL A 155 -12.81 -3.78 13.32
CA VAL A 155 -12.86 -4.31 14.70
C VAL A 155 -12.83 -5.84 14.70
N LYS A 156 -13.46 -6.50 13.73
CA LYS A 156 -13.42 -7.98 13.60
C LYS A 156 -12.12 -8.48 13.01
N PHE A 157 -11.54 -7.74 12.07
CA PHE A 157 -10.21 -8.01 11.52
C PHE A 157 -9.14 -7.99 12.62
N GLU A 158 -9.17 -7.04 13.55
CA GLU A 158 -8.20 -7.01 14.66
C GLU A 158 -8.23 -8.27 15.53
N ILE A 159 -9.38 -8.93 15.65
CA ILE A 159 -9.49 -10.21 16.37
C ILE A 159 -8.82 -11.33 15.58
N LEU A 160 -9.06 -11.36 14.26
CA LEU A 160 -8.45 -12.32 13.34
C LEU A 160 -6.93 -12.16 13.26
N ASP A 161 -6.44 -10.93 13.13
CA ASP A 161 -5.02 -10.57 13.06
C ASP A 161 -4.26 -11.00 14.32
N ARG A 162 -4.85 -10.79 15.50
CA ARG A 162 -4.25 -11.24 16.77
C ARG A 162 -4.28 -12.76 16.94
N ALA A 163 -5.33 -13.41 16.47
CA ALA A 163 -5.49 -14.85 16.64
C ALA A 163 -4.59 -15.66 15.70
N ALA A 164 -4.40 -15.17 14.47
CA ALA A 164 -3.68 -15.87 13.41
C ALA A 164 -3.02 -14.88 12.44
N PRO A 165 -1.93 -14.21 12.87
CA PRO A 165 -1.27 -13.16 12.10
C PRO A 165 -0.75 -13.65 10.74
N ASP A 166 -0.31 -14.91 10.68
CA ASP A 166 0.29 -15.53 9.49
C ASP A 166 -0.73 -16.29 8.60
N SER A 167 -2.04 -16.06 8.80
CA SER A 167 -3.07 -16.78 8.05
C SER A 167 -3.45 -16.10 6.73
N SER A 168 -3.72 -16.91 5.71
CA SER A 168 -4.18 -16.42 4.40
C SER A 168 -5.52 -15.65 4.50
N GLU A 169 -6.41 -16.07 5.41
CA GLU A 169 -7.70 -15.46 5.68
C GLU A 169 -7.55 -14.02 6.18
N ARG A 170 -6.53 -13.78 7.00
CA ARG A 170 -6.17 -12.45 7.51
C ARG A 170 -5.78 -11.54 6.36
N ASP A 171 -4.88 -11.97 5.48
CA ASP A 171 -4.44 -11.14 4.34
C ASP A 171 -5.58 -10.84 3.37
N VAL A 172 -6.45 -11.82 3.09
CA VAL A 172 -7.65 -11.62 2.27
C VAL A 172 -8.59 -10.59 2.92
N CYS A 173 -8.82 -10.68 4.23
CA CYS A 173 -9.66 -9.71 4.96
C CYS A 173 -9.06 -8.30 4.94
N PHE A 174 -7.76 -8.16 5.16
CA PHE A 174 -7.06 -6.87 5.11
C PHE A 174 -7.22 -6.23 3.73
N ASN A 175 -6.90 -6.97 2.67
CA ASN A 175 -7.02 -6.50 1.29
C ASN A 175 -8.46 -6.10 0.93
N LEU A 176 -9.44 -6.86 1.40
CA LEU A 176 -10.86 -6.56 1.18
C LEU A 176 -11.27 -5.25 1.85
N ILE A 177 -10.85 -5.00 3.10
CA ILE A 177 -11.13 -3.75 3.81
C ILE A 177 -10.43 -2.57 3.14
N MET A 178 -9.16 -2.73 2.74
CA MET A 178 -8.38 -1.69 2.08
C MET A 178 -8.99 -1.31 0.74
N LYS A 179 -9.35 -2.29 -0.09
CA LYS A 179 -10.04 -2.06 -1.37
C LYS A 179 -11.34 -1.29 -1.17
N ASN A 180 -12.20 -1.72 -0.25
CA ASN A 180 -13.48 -1.04 0.00
C ASN A 180 -13.27 0.38 0.58
N THR A 181 -12.23 0.58 1.38
CA THR A 181 -11.87 1.90 1.91
C THR A 181 -11.42 2.84 0.79
N ALA A 182 -10.54 2.37 -0.11
CA ALA A 182 -10.10 3.12 -1.27
C ALA A 182 -11.27 3.49 -2.20
N GLU A 183 -12.17 2.54 -2.47
CA GLU A 183 -13.39 2.79 -3.27
C GLU A 183 -14.34 3.81 -2.62
N ASN A 184 -14.45 3.81 -1.29
CA ASN A 184 -15.27 4.78 -0.57
C ASN A 184 -14.63 6.17 -0.55
N ILE A 185 -13.30 6.25 -0.45
CA ILE A 185 -12.53 7.50 -0.53
C ILE A 185 -12.68 8.10 -1.93
N SER A 186 -12.50 7.32 -2.99
CA SER A 186 -12.63 7.81 -4.37
C SER A 186 -14.04 8.29 -4.71
N LYS A 187 -15.08 7.74 -4.06
CA LYS A 187 -16.48 8.17 -4.19
C LYS A 187 -16.85 9.35 -3.28
N SER A 188 -15.95 9.83 -2.43
CA SER A 188 -16.21 10.94 -1.51
C SER A 188 -16.38 12.27 -2.27
N PRO A 189 -17.33 13.14 -1.87
CA PRO A 189 -17.51 14.47 -2.45
C PRO A 189 -16.25 15.34 -2.44
N PHE A 190 -15.28 15.04 -1.55
CA PHE A 190 -13.97 15.68 -1.51
C PHE A 190 -13.16 15.42 -2.80
N PHE A 191 -13.27 14.23 -3.37
CA PHE A 191 -12.65 13.84 -4.65
C PHE A 191 -13.60 14.01 -5.85
N ALA A 192 -14.89 14.33 -5.64
CA ALA A 192 -15.85 14.53 -6.73
C ALA A 192 -15.76 15.91 -7.43
N LYS A 193 -14.99 16.85 -6.87
CA LYS A 193 -14.63 18.14 -7.49
C LYS A 193 -13.26 18.08 -8.17
N ASP A 194 -12.81 16.90 -8.57
CA ASP A 194 -11.48 16.71 -9.11
C ASP A 194 -11.35 17.38 -10.50
N ASN A 195 -10.72 18.55 -10.51
CA ASN A 195 -10.26 19.19 -11.74
C ASN A 195 -8.85 18.67 -12.13
N SER A 196 -8.41 17.53 -11.58
CA SER A 196 -7.10 16.94 -11.89
C SER A 196 -6.95 16.74 -13.39
N ILE A 197 -5.94 17.41 -13.94
CA ILE A 197 -5.39 17.17 -15.26
C ILE A 197 -3.92 16.92 -14.99
N THR A 198 -3.50 15.66 -15.13
CA THR A 198 -2.10 15.26 -15.04
C THR A 198 -1.62 14.75 -16.41
N PRO A 199 -0.37 15.05 -16.81
CA PRO A 199 0.20 14.52 -18.03
C PRO A 199 0.23 12.98 -18.02
N LYS A 200 -0.16 12.36 -19.13
CA LYS A 200 0.07 10.93 -19.31
C LYS A 200 1.58 10.70 -19.46
N TYR A 201 2.16 9.84 -18.63
CA TYR A 201 3.56 9.47 -18.75
C TYR A 201 3.88 8.81 -20.09
N ILE A 202 5.03 9.16 -20.67
CA ILE A 202 5.61 8.50 -21.85
C ILE A 202 7.08 8.23 -21.55
N THR A 203 7.48 6.95 -21.64
CA THR A 203 8.88 6.55 -21.44
C THR A 203 9.80 7.28 -22.42
N PRO A 204 10.85 7.96 -21.93
CA PRO A 204 11.87 8.55 -22.80
C PRO A 204 12.58 7.49 -23.63
N ILE A 205 12.96 7.84 -24.86
CA ILE A 205 13.74 6.96 -25.73
C ILE A 205 15.21 7.34 -25.63
N TYR A 206 16.06 6.37 -25.32
CA TYR A 206 17.50 6.57 -25.20
C TYR A 206 18.25 5.88 -26.32
N ASP A 207 19.12 6.60 -27.02
CA ASP A 207 19.95 6.01 -28.09
C ASP A 207 20.81 4.84 -27.58
N LYS A 208 21.27 4.94 -26.32
CA LYS A 208 22.11 3.92 -25.67
C LYS A 208 21.37 2.63 -25.31
N GLU A 209 20.05 2.64 -25.25
CA GLU A 209 19.24 1.50 -24.77
C GLU A 209 19.48 0.22 -25.57
N LYS A 210 19.64 0.35 -26.89
CA LYS A 210 19.81 -0.80 -27.80
C LYS A 210 21.12 -1.55 -27.62
N THR A 211 22.11 -0.90 -27.02
CA THR A 211 23.47 -1.42 -26.86
C THR A 211 23.89 -1.43 -25.40
N TRP A 212 22.95 -1.21 -24.46
CA TRP A 212 23.31 -1.09 -23.06
C TRP A 212 23.61 -2.46 -22.47
N GLU A 213 24.82 -2.60 -21.98
CA GLU A 213 25.28 -3.72 -21.16
C GLU A 213 25.70 -3.19 -19.79
N LYS A 214 26.00 -4.09 -18.84
CA LYS A 214 26.57 -3.69 -17.55
C LYS A 214 27.77 -2.75 -17.81
N PRO A 215 27.80 -1.55 -17.23
CA PRO A 215 28.90 -0.62 -17.45
C PRO A 215 30.24 -1.24 -17.09
N VAL A 216 31.27 -0.89 -17.86
CA VAL A 216 32.66 -1.16 -17.50
C VAL A 216 33.16 0.05 -16.74
N PHE A 217 33.46 -0.15 -15.45
CA PHE A 217 33.93 0.91 -14.57
C PHE A 217 35.43 1.13 -14.75
N THR A 218 35.84 2.39 -14.73
CA THR A 218 37.25 2.78 -14.73
C THR A 218 37.91 2.37 -13.40
N HIS A 219 37.17 2.50 -12.30
CA HIS A 219 37.61 2.23 -10.94
C HIS A 219 36.86 1.01 -10.37
N PRO A 220 37.54 -0.12 -10.13
CA PRO A 220 36.93 -1.31 -9.51
C PRO A 220 36.35 -1.02 -8.11
N GLU A 221 36.85 -0.01 -7.41
CA GLU A 221 36.34 0.43 -6.11
C GLU A 221 34.91 0.98 -6.20
N ILE A 222 34.56 1.62 -7.32
CA ILE A 222 33.21 2.14 -7.56
C ILE A 222 32.25 1.00 -7.93
N GLU A 223 32.71 -0.01 -8.68
CA GLU A 223 31.88 -1.18 -9.03
C GLU A 223 31.33 -1.92 -7.79
N LYS A 224 32.06 -1.86 -6.66
CA LYS A 224 31.62 -2.47 -5.39
C LYS A 224 30.26 -1.97 -4.91
N LEU A 225 29.85 -0.75 -5.30
CA LEU A 225 28.56 -0.18 -4.89
C LEU A 225 27.35 -1.03 -5.32
N TYR A 226 27.45 -1.86 -6.36
CA TYR A 226 26.38 -2.83 -6.68
C TYR A 226 26.08 -3.79 -5.53
N PHE A 227 27.05 -4.03 -4.65
CA PHE A 227 26.99 -5.07 -3.62
C PHE A 227 26.96 -4.49 -2.21
N CYS A 228 26.91 -3.16 -2.09
CA CYS A 228 26.79 -2.49 -0.80
C CYS A 228 25.31 -2.25 -0.49
N ASP A 229 24.88 -2.67 0.69
CA ASP A 229 23.61 -2.22 1.26
C ASP A 229 23.76 -0.79 1.82
N ILE A 230 22.66 -0.25 2.34
CA ILE A 230 22.65 1.09 2.93
C ILE A 230 23.66 1.30 4.08
N TRP A 231 24.18 0.24 4.72
CA TRP A 231 25.22 0.26 5.77
C TRP A 231 26.65 0.16 5.21
N ILE A 232 26.87 0.69 4.01
CA ILE A 232 28.19 0.78 3.35
C ILE A 232 29.32 1.23 4.30
N GLU A 233 30.44 0.50 4.24
CA GLU A 233 31.63 0.79 5.05
C GLU A 233 32.20 2.18 4.72
N LYS A 234 32.60 2.90 5.77
CA LYS A 234 33.17 4.25 5.65
C LYS A 234 34.42 4.28 4.78
N GLU A 235 35.25 3.24 4.87
CA GLU A 235 36.48 3.08 4.11
C GLU A 235 36.22 3.00 2.60
N ILE A 236 35.10 2.40 2.18
CA ILE A 236 34.70 2.35 0.76
C ILE A 236 34.36 3.77 0.27
N ILE A 237 33.58 4.52 1.05
CA ILE A 237 33.23 5.91 0.74
C ILE A 237 34.48 6.78 0.62
N GLU A 238 35.36 6.72 1.61
CA GLU A 238 36.61 7.51 1.62
C GLU A 238 37.53 7.15 0.46
N THR A 239 37.61 5.85 0.13
CA THR A 239 38.38 5.38 -1.03
C THR A 239 37.82 5.99 -2.32
N ILE A 240 36.51 5.93 -2.55
CA ILE A 240 35.89 6.49 -3.75
C ILE A 240 36.10 8.00 -3.84
N LEU A 241 35.96 8.72 -2.72
CA LEU A 241 36.17 10.17 -2.66
C LEU A 241 37.63 10.59 -2.93
N SER A 242 38.59 9.66 -2.78
CA SER A 242 40.02 9.89 -3.09
C SER A 242 40.41 9.63 -4.54
N LEU A 243 39.53 9.03 -5.34
CA LEU A 243 39.77 8.72 -6.75
C LEU A 243 39.86 10.00 -7.62
N PRO A 244 40.45 9.93 -8.82
CA PRO A 244 40.43 11.05 -9.76
C PRO A 244 38.99 11.49 -10.08
N ARG A 245 38.64 12.72 -9.67
CA ARG A 245 37.27 13.24 -9.67
C ARG A 245 36.54 13.04 -11.01
N GLU A 246 37.15 13.36 -12.15
CA GLU A 246 36.49 13.27 -13.46
C GLU A 246 36.07 11.85 -13.83
N THR A 247 36.97 10.87 -13.62
CA THR A 247 36.66 9.47 -13.95
C THR A 247 35.77 8.83 -12.90
N ALA A 248 35.89 9.22 -11.63
CA ALA A 248 34.98 8.80 -10.58
C ALA A 248 33.54 9.27 -10.82
N ILE A 249 33.34 10.54 -11.18
CA ILE A 249 32.01 11.09 -11.52
C ILE A 249 31.41 10.33 -12.71
N LYS A 250 32.19 10.07 -13.75
CA LYS A 250 31.70 9.32 -14.93
C LYS A 250 31.26 7.90 -14.58
N ASP A 251 32.01 7.23 -13.71
CA ASP A 251 31.65 5.90 -13.21
C ASP A 251 30.38 5.95 -12.33
N LEU A 252 30.20 6.99 -11.50
CA LEU A 252 28.97 7.19 -10.71
C LEU A 252 27.76 7.53 -11.60
N GLU A 253 27.94 8.33 -12.65
CA GLU A 253 26.89 8.58 -13.66
C GLU A 253 26.46 7.29 -14.37
N ASN A 254 27.39 6.36 -14.61
CA ASN A 254 27.06 5.07 -15.21
C ASN A 254 26.12 4.22 -14.34
N PHE A 255 26.17 4.35 -13.01
CA PHE A 255 25.17 3.71 -12.13
C PHE A 255 23.78 4.26 -12.37
N ILE A 256 23.65 5.59 -12.50
CA ILE A 256 22.35 6.21 -12.80
C ILE A 256 21.83 5.69 -14.14
N TRP A 257 22.65 5.70 -15.19
CA TRP A 257 22.26 5.14 -16.49
C TRP A 257 21.87 3.66 -16.41
N ASP A 258 22.64 2.85 -15.67
CA ASP A 258 22.40 1.41 -15.57
C ASP A 258 21.13 1.09 -14.77
N SER A 259 20.74 1.94 -13.83
CA SER A 259 19.52 1.73 -13.05
C SER A 259 18.25 1.62 -13.91
N PHE A 260 18.15 2.35 -15.02
CA PHE A 260 16.98 2.28 -15.90
C PHE A 260 17.25 1.58 -17.23
N LEU A 261 18.45 1.70 -17.81
CA LEU A 261 18.79 0.98 -19.05
C LEU A 261 19.07 -0.51 -18.78
N GLY A 262 19.64 -0.83 -17.61
CA GLY A 262 19.88 -2.18 -17.11
C GLY A 262 18.75 -2.73 -16.25
N PHE A 263 17.62 -2.03 -16.12
CA PHE A 263 16.58 -2.30 -15.12
C PHE A 263 16.10 -3.76 -15.10
N LYS A 264 15.79 -4.34 -16.27
CA LYS A 264 15.34 -5.75 -16.37
C LYS A 264 16.38 -6.77 -15.90
N ARG A 265 17.67 -6.45 -16.06
CA ARG A 265 18.77 -7.29 -15.56
C ARG A 265 18.87 -7.17 -14.04
N ILE A 266 18.78 -5.94 -13.53
CA ILE A 266 18.85 -5.65 -12.09
C ILE A 266 17.67 -6.29 -11.35
N GLN A 267 16.43 -6.13 -11.84
CA GLN A 267 15.23 -6.74 -11.25
C GLN A 267 15.31 -8.27 -11.08
N LYS A 268 16.14 -8.96 -11.88
CA LYS A 268 16.32 -10.42 -11.83
C LYS A 268 17.52 -10.87 -11.01
N SER A 269 18.37 -9.94 -10.58
CA SER A 269 19.58 -10.25 -9.84
C SER A 269 19.27 -10.34 -8.35
N VAL A 270 19.84 -11.35 -7.69
CA VAL A 270 19.82 -11.48 -6.22
C VAL A 270 21.07 -10.89 -5.57
N ASP A 271 22.10 -10.60 -6.37
CA ASP A 271 23.40 -10.13 -5.88
C ASP A 271 23.51 -8.60 -5.89
N ILE A 272 22.64 -7.90 -6.63
CA ILE A 272 22.68 -6.44 -6.73
C ILE A 272 21.80 -5.84 -5.64
N SER A 273 22.41 -5.05 -4.77
CA SER A 273 21.74 -4.19 -3.80
C SER A 273 20.90 -3.12 -4.49
N LEU A 274 19.72 -2.81 -3.96
CA LEU A 274 18.89 -1.72 -4.48
C LEU A 274 19.43 -0.33 -4.10
N ASP A 275 20.33 -0.26 -3.12
CA ASP A 275 20.86 0.98 -2.55
C ASP A 275 21.98 1.61 -3.41
N PHE A 276 22.49 0.92 -4.44
CA PHE A 276 23.62 1.43 -5.25
C PHE A 276 23.36 2.82 -5.84
N ILE A 277 22.10 3.12 -6.19
CA ILE A 277 21.73 4.41 -6.77
C ILE A 277 21.73 5.52 -5.70
N ILE A 278 21.33 5.20 -4.47
CA ILE A 278 21.43 6.12 -3.33
C ILE A 278 22.89 6.43 -3.05
N HIS A 279 23.77 5.41 -3.08
CA HIS A 279 25.21 5.61 -2.93
C HIS A 279 25.77 6.53 -4.01
N ALA A 280 25.41 6.29 -5.28
CA ALA A 280 25.87 7.10 -6.40
C ALA A 280 25.46 8.57 -6.24
N LEU A 281 24.21 8.82 -5.84
CA LEU A 281 23.69 10.17 -5.62
C LEU A 281 24.38 10.90 -4.46
N PHE A 282 24.58 10.21 -3.33
CA PHE A 282 25.26 10.79 -2.18
C PHE A 282 26.71 11.16 -2.50
N LEU A 283 27.43 10.29 -3.23
CA LEU A 283 28.80 10.52 -3.66
C LEU A 283 28.90 11.66 -4.68
N LEU A 284 28.04 11.70 -5.70
CA LEU A 284 27.98 12.81 -6.66
C LEU A 284 27.73 14.15 -5.96
N THR A 285 26.83 14.14 -4.98
CA THR A 285 26.50 15.33 -4.19
C THR A 285 27.67 15.76 -3.28
N GLU A 286 28.33 14.82 -2.61
CA GLU A 286 29.53 15.09 -1.78
C GLU A 286 30.69 15.66 -2.61
N MET A 287 30.87 15.16 -3.84
CA MET A 287 31.87 15.67 -4.79
C MET A 287 31.50 17.03 -5.40
N GLY A 288 30.30 17.56 -5.11
CA GLY A 288 29.77 18.77 -5.71
C GLY A 288 29.71 18.68 -7.24
N ALA A 289 29.35 17.51 -7.78
CA ALA A 289 29.36 17.19 -9.21
C ALA A 289 28.22 17.88 -9.98
N LYS A 290 28.22 19.22 -10.00
CA LYS A 290 27.17 20.03 -10.67
C LYS A 290 27.03 19.67 -12.15
N GLU A 291 28.10 19.20 -12.80
CA GLU A 291 28.08 18.68 -14.17
C GLU A 291 27.14 17.48 -14.37
N SER A 292 26.89 16.68 -13.32
CA SER A 292 26.07 15.47 -13.36
C SER A 292 24.58 15.75 -13.19
N LEU A 293 24.16 16.99 -12.93
CA LEU A 293 22.75 17.36 -12.78
C LEU A 293 21.85 16.85 -13.93
N PRO A 294 22.23 16.96 -15.22
CA PRO A 294 21.41 16.43 -16.31
C PRO A 294 21.19 14.91 -16.22
N VAL A 295 22.22 14.16 -15.80
CA VAL A 295 22.15 12.71 -15.62
C VAL A 295 21.30 12.37 -14.39
N VAL A 296 21.46 13.10 -13.29
CA VAL A 296 20.67 12.91 -12.07
C VAL A 296 19.17 13.16 -12.33
N LEU A 297 18.83 14.14 -13.17
CA LEU A 297 17.45 14.38 -13.59
C LEU A 297 16.83 13.22 -14.40
N GLU A 298 17.62 12.31 -14.98
CA GLU A 298 17.08 11.12 -15.64
C GLU A 298 16.30 10.23 -14.68
N ILE A 299 16.63 10.22 -13.39
CA ILE A 299 15.88 9.51 -12.35
C ILE A 299 14.43 9.99 -12.32
N LEU A 300 14.21 11.30 -12.48
CA LEU A 300 12.87 11.91 -12.49
C LEU A 300 12.14 11.78 -13.83
N ARG A 301 12.81 11.24 -14.87
CA ARG A 301 12.19 10.93 -16.17
C ARG A 301 11.70 9.49 -16.28
N GLN A 302 11.94 8.67 -15.27
CA GLN A 302 11.52 7.27 -15.26
C GLN A 302 10.05 7.12 -14.81
N ASN A 303 9.54 5.89 -14.87
CA ASN A 303 8.15 5.56 -14.56
C ASN A 303 7.94 5.23 -13.07
N ASP A 304 6.68 5.03 -12.67
CA ASP A 304 6.34 4.67 -11.28
C ASP A 304 6.97 3.33 -10.87
N GLU A 305 7.03 2.33 -11.77
CA GLU A 305 7.65 1.03 -11.48
C GLU A 305 9.12 1.18 -11.06
N TYR A 306 9.88 2.00 -11.77
CA TYR A 306 11.27 2.31 -11.43
C TYR A 306 11.37 3.05 -10.10
N ASN A 307 10.52 4.06 -9.88
CA ASN A 307 10.52 4.83 -8.64
C ASN A 307 10.21 3.93 -7.43
N ASP A 308 9.15 3.13 -7.52
CA ASP A 308 8.71 2.23 -6.46
C ASP A 308 9.76 1.15 -6.16
N PHE A 309 10.47 0.68 -7.19
CA PHE A 309 11.51 -0.33 -7.04
C PHE A 309 12.74 0.18 -6.29
N TYR A 310 13.21 1.41 -6.56
CA TYR A 310 14.43 1.94 -5.95
C TYR A 310 14.20 2.80 -4.71
N PHE A 311 13.10 3.56 -4.67
CA PHE A 311 12.93 4.62 -3.69
C PHE A 311 11.60 4.57 -2.96
N GLY A 312 10.49 4.31 -3.66
CA GLY A 312 9.14 4.45 -3.14
C GLY A 312 8.93 5.80 -2.46
N ASP A 313 8.46 5.77 -1.22
CA ASP A 313 8.21 6.96 -0.40
C ASP A 313 9.48 7.61 0.17
N MET A 314 10.67 7.01 -0.03
CA MET A 314 11.93 7.50 0.51
C MET A 314 12.55 8.65 -0.28
N LEU A 315 12.20 8.77 -1.57
CA LEU A 315 12.83 9.73 -2.50
C LEU A 315 12.87 11.17 -1.95
N PRO A 316 11.78 11.76 -1.40
CA PRO A 316 11.77 13.18 -1.01
C PRO A 316 12.74 13.51 0.13
N ASP A 317 13.16 12.53 0.93
CA ASP A 317 13.91 12.78 2.17
C ASP A 317 15.36 13.20 1.98
N PHE A 318 15.92 12.83 0.84
CA PHE A 318 17.29 13.15 0.48
C PHE A 318 17.37 13.84 -0.88
N PHE A 319 16.57 13.39 -1.85
CA PHE A 319 16.76 13.75 -3.25
C PHE A 319 16.57 15.24 -3.52
N GLN A 320 15.62 15.90 -2.85
CA GLN A 320 15.39 17.35 -3.02
C GLN A 320 16.60 18.18 -2.60
N LYS A 321 17.29 17.78 -1.52
CA LYS A 321 18.51 18.45 -1.05
C LYS A 321 19.68 18.20 -1.96
N ASP A 322 19.84 16.96 -2.41
CA ASP A 322 20.89 16.58 -3.36
C ASP A 322 20.74 17.36 -4.68
N LEU A 323 19.51 17.45 -5.22
CA LEU A 323 19.20 18.30 -6.35
C LEU A 323 19.50 19.77 -6.08
N ALA A 324 19.10 20.30 -4.92
CA ALA A 324 19.36 21.70 -4.56
C ALA A 324 20.87 22.02 -4.53
N ILE A 325 21.70 21.08 -4.05
CA ILE A 325 23.17 21.22 -4.04
C ILE A 325 23.73 21.17 -5.47
N LEU A 326 23.34 20.18 -6.27
CA LEU A 326 23.86 19.97 -7.63
C LEU A 326 23.40 21.06 -8.62
N GLY A 327 22.19 21.60 -8.42
CA GLY A 327 21.57 22.58 -9.30
C GLY A 327 21.54 24.01 -8.78
N ARG A 328 22.22 24.31 -7.66
CA ARG A 328 22.24 25.63 -7.03
C ARG A 328 22.46 26.80 -8.00
N ASP A 329 23.34 26.60 -8.99
CA ASP A 329 23.71 27.63 -9.98
C ASP A 329 23.24 27.30 -11.39
N LYS A 330 22.26 26.38 -11.53
CA LYS A 330 21.75 25.84 -12.80
C LYS A 330 20.21 25.83 -12.84
N LEU A 331 19.60 26.92 -12.37
CA LEU A 331 18.13 27.02 -12.31
C LEU A 331 17.47 26.92 -13.69
N ASP A 332 18.18 27.31 -14.74
CA ASP A 332 17.78 27.18 -16.14
C ASP A 332 17.60 25.71 -16.57
N VAL A 333 18.43 24.80 -16.05
CA VAL A 333 18.31 23.36 -16.28
C VAL A 333 17.04 22.82 -15.62
N PHE A 334 16.76 23.26 -14.38
CA PHE A 334 15.50 22.93 -13.70
C PHE A 334 14.28 23.48 -14.42
N SER A 335 14.34 24.74 -14.90
CA SER A 335 13.25 25.35 -15.67
C SER A 335 12.99 24.55 -16.96
N SER A 336 14.06 24.16 -17.66
CA SER A 336 13.96 23.34 -18.88
C SER A 336 13.30 22.00 -18.61
N PHE A 337 13.70 21.31 -17.53
CA PHE A 337 13.09 20.04 -17.11
C PHE A 337 11.60 20.19 -16.79
N MET A 338 11.21 21.23 -16.04
CA MET A 338 9.79 21.44 -15.69
C MET A 338 8.89 21.64 -16.92
N LYS A 339 9.46 22.11 -18.03
CA LYS A 339 8.78 22.33 -19.31
C LYS A 339 8.65 21.07 -20.17
N GLU A 340 9.32 19.98 -19.82
CA GLU A 340 9.24 18.72 -20.57
C GLU A 340 7.82 18.12 -20.46
N PRO A 341 7.24 17.63 -21.56
CA PRO A 341 5.92 17.01 -21.53
C PRO A 341 6.00 15.58 -20.99
N ASN A 342 4.84 15.04 -20.58
CA ASN A 342 4.65 13.60 -20.34
C ASN A 342 5.54 12.97 -19.24
N LEU A 343 5.92 13.74 -18.21
CA LEU A 343 6.55 13.21 -17.01
C LEU A 343 5.55 13.12 -15.85
N LEU A 344 5.89 12.34 -14.83
CA LEU A 344 5.06 12.11 -13.65
C LEU A 344 5.02 13.32 -12.73
N THR A 345 3.82 13.67 -12.25
CA THR A 345 3.56 14.76 -11.29
C THR A 345 4.47 14.68 -10.06
N TYR A 346 4.51 13.50 -9.43
CA TYR A 346 5.26 13.27 -8.20
C TYR A 346 6.76 13.52 -8.40
N LEU A 347 7.35 12.96 -9.46
CA LEU A 347 8.77 13.12 -9.76
C LEU A 347 9.11 14.57 -10.13
N LYS A 348 8.26 15.25 -10.91
CA LYS A 348 8.46 16.69 -11.20
C LYS A 348 8.45 17.56 -9.94
N SER A 349 7.63 17.22 -8.95
CA SER A 349 7.55 17.99 -7.70
C SER A 349 8.88 18.01 -6.93
N MET A 350 9.77 17.03 -7.14
CA MET A 350 11.10 17.02 -6.52
C MET A 350 11.95 18.22 -6.94
N VAL A 351 11.81 18.68 -8.18
CA VAL A 351 12.51 19.88 -8.66
C VAL A 351 11.96 21.14 -8.01
N SER A 352 10.64 21.25 -7.85
CA SER A 352 10.02 22.37 -7.12
C SER A 352 10.52 22.44 -5.68
N GLY A 353 10.51 21.30 -4.98
CA GLY A 353 11.07 21.19 -3.63
C GLY A 353 12.54 21.60 -3.57
N ALA A 354 13.37 21.14 -4.52
CA ALA A 354 14.79 21.52 -4.60
C ALA A 354 14.99 23.04 -4.76
N ILE A 355 14.17 23.72 -5.57
CA ILE A 355 14.21 25.19 -5.69
C ILE A 355 13.85 25.86 -4.38
N SER A 356 12.86 25.32 -3.65
CA SER A 356 12.50 25.83 -2.32
C SER A 356 13.62 25.62 -1.30
N GLU A 357 14.33 24.48 -1.34
CA GLU A 357 15.48 24.20 -0.48
C GLU A 357 16.61 25.22 -0.73
N ILE A 358 16.87 25.60 -1.99
CA ILE A 358 17.86 26.64 -2.31
C ILE A 358 17.58 27.95 -1.53
N TYR A 359 16.31 28.37 -1.44
CA TYR A 359 15.95 29.56 -0.64
C TYR A 359 16.22 29.39 0.85
N PHE A 360 15.84 28.25 1.45
CA PHE A 360 16.00 28.04 2.90
C PHE A 360 17.45 28.05 3.34
N HIS A 361 18.35 27.77 2.41
CA HIS A 361 19.77 27.65 2.66
C HIS A 361 20.60 28.81 2.13
N ASP A 362 20.05 29.58 1.19
CA ASP A 362 20.63 30.81 0.71
C ASP A 362 19.53 31.85 0.47
N LYS A 363 19.17 32.56 1.55
CA LYS A 363 18.11 33.58 1.50
C LYS A 363 18.43 34.74 0.55
N GLU A 364 19.69 34.96 0.19
CA GLU A 364 20.09 35.97 -0.79
C GLU A 364 19.62 35.61 -2.21
N ARG A 365 19.38 34.32 -2.48
CA ARG A 365 18.87 33.82 -3.77
C ARG A 365 17.36 33.94 -3.92
N ARG A 366 16.67 34.66 -3.02
CA ARG A 366 15.21 34.83 -3.06
C ARG A 366 14.73 35.34 -4.42
N GLU A 367 15.40 36.36 -4.96
CA GLU A 367 15.00 36.95 -6.25
C GLU A 367 15.07 35.93 -7.39
N ASP A 368 16.13 35.11 -7.43
CA ASP A 368 16.29 34.05 -8.42
C ASP A 368 15.23 32.96 -8.27
N VAL A 369 14.94 32.54 -7.03
CA VAL A 369 13.92 31.52 -6.73
C VAL A 369 12.54 32.02 -7.14
N VAL A 370 12.17 33.25 -6.76
CA VAL A 370 10.90 33.87 -7.16
C VAL A 370 10.81 34.01 -8.68
N ALA A 371 11.89 34.44 -9.34
CA ALA A 371 11.93 34.55 -10.79
C ALA A 371 11.74 33.20 -11.49
N TRP A 372 12.34 32.13 -10.96
CA TRP A 372 12.20 30.78 -11.48
C TRP A 372 10.74 30.28 -11.38
N TYR A 373 10.11 30.40 -10.20
CA TYR A 373 8.71 30.00 -10.04
C TYR A 373 7.78 30.80 -10.94
N LYS A 374 8.03 32.12 -11.07
CA LYS A 374 7.28 32.98 -11.98
C LYS A 374 7.36 32.49 -13.42
N GLU A 375 8.56 32.22 -13.91
CA GLU A 375 8.80 31.72 -15.26
C GLU A 375 8.06 30.40 -15.52
N VAL A 376 8.15 29.45 -14.58
CA VAL A 376 7.50 28.14 -14.71
C VAL A 376 5.97 28.28 -14.68
N PHE A 377 5.42 29.08 -13.77
CA PHE A 377 3.97 29.34 -13.71
C PHE A 377 3.46 30.05 -14.97
N GLU A 378 4.19 31.03 -15.51
CA GLU A 378 3.86 31.69 -16.78
C GLU A 378 3.80 30.68 -17.92
N PHE A 379 4.79 29.78 -18.00
CA PHE A 379 4.80 28.70 -19.00
C PHE A 379 3.57 27.79 -18.88
N PHE A 380 3.18 27.35 -17.68
CA PHE A 380 1.97 26.52 -17.50
C PHE A 380 0.69 27.27 -17.87
N ILE A 381 0.59 28.55 -17.54
CA ILE A 381 -0.56 29.40 -17.92
C ILE A 381 -0.67 29.52 -19.45
N GLU A 382 0.45 29.72 -20.14
CA GLU A 382 0.51 29.80 -21.61
C GLU A 382 0.14 28.46 -22.26
N ASN A 383 0.55 27.35 -21.64
CA ASN A 383 0.34 26.00 -22.13
C ASN A 383 -0.89 25.28 -21.53
N LYS A 384 -1.80 26.00 -20.86
CA LYS A 384 -2.97 25.43 -20.16
C LYS A 384 -3.92 24.57 -21.00
N LYS A 385 -3.79 24.60 -22.34
CA LYS A 385 -4.58 23.74 -23.25
C LYS A 385 -3.88 22.43 -23.61
N ASN A 386 -2.57 22.34 -23.39
CA ASN A 386 -1.78 21.17 -23.72
C ASN A 386 -1.78 20.19 -22.54
N LYS A 387 -2.57 19.12 -22.65
CA LYS A 387 -2.70 18.10 -21.59
C LYS A 387 -1.45 17.26 -21.36
N ASN A 388 -0.47 17.32 -22.26
CA ASN A 388 0.82 16.66 -22.06
C ASN A 388 1.78 17.52 -21.21
N ILE A 389 1.45 18.81 -21.03
CA ILE A 389 2.25 19.76 -20.25
C ILE A 389 1.49 20.12 -18.98
N LEU A 390 0.24 20.57 -19.09
CA LEU A 390 -0.54 21.04 -17.95
C LEU A 390 -0.67 19.96 -16.89
N ASP A 391 -0.26 20.31 -15.69
CA ASP A 391 -0.36 19.47 -14.51
C ASP A 391 -0.95 20.28 -13.35
N THR A 392 -2.24 20.11 -13.08
CA THR A 392 -2.96 20.87 -12.05
C THR A 392 -2.56 20.48 -10.63
N ASP A 393 -2.10 19.24 -10.46
CA ASP A 393 -1.73 18.68 -9.16
C ASP A 393 -0.32 19.16 -8.81
N LEU A 394 0.59 19.15 -9.78
CA LEU A 394 1.92 19.75 -9.66
C LEU A 394 1.83 21.24 -9.34
N LEU A 395 0.98 22.00 -10.04
CA LEU A 395 0.77 23.41 -9.73
C LEU A 395 0.29 23.62 -8.29
N GLY A 396 -0.56 22.72 -7.78
CA GLY A 396 -0.98 22.71 -6.38
C GLY A 396 0.18 22.47 -5.41
N LEU A 397 1.04 21.49 -5.69
CA LEU A 397 2.25 21.19 -4.90
C LEU A 397 3.24 22.37 -4.90
N MET A 398 3.49 22.96 -6.07
CA MET A 398 4.36 24.12 -6.24
C MET A 398 3.85 25.33 -5.45
N ILE A 399 2.53 25.52 -5.35
CA ILE A 399 1.96 26.58 -4.50
C ILE A 399 2.28 26.32 -3.01
N GLY A 400 2.28 25.06 -2.56
CA GLY A 400 2.71 24.69 -1.21
C GLY A 400 4.18 25.05 -0.92
N ASP A 401 5.06 24.87 -1.91
CA ASP A 401 6.46 25.30 -1.81
C ASP A 401 6.56 26.84 -1.75
N VAL A 402 5.80 27.55 -2.57
CA VAL A 402 5.72 29.02 -2.55
C VAL A 402 5.24 29.57 -1.21
N ILE A 403 4.24 28.93 -0.60
CA ILE A 403 3.79 29.25 0.76
C ILE A 403 4.95 29.06 1.75
N SER A 404 5.70 27.96 1.63
CA SER A 404 6.78 27.62 2.55
C SER A 404 7.87 28.70 2.62
N PHE A 405 8.24 29.32 1.51
CA PHE A 405 9.23 30.41 1.49
C PHE A 405 8.61 31.83 1.52
N GLU A 406 7.30 31.92 1.78
CA GLU A 406 6.55 33.18 1.80
C GLU A 406 6.67 33.99 0.49
N GLY A 407 6.58 33.34 -0.68
CA GLY A 407 6.73 33.97 -2.00
C GLY A 407 5.57 34.88 -2.44
N ARG A 408 5.25 35.90 -1.65
CA ARG A 408 4.11 36.81 -1.84
C ARG A 408 4.11 37.53 -3.19
N GLU A 409 5.28 37.71 -3.77
CA GLU A 409 5.52 38.28 -5.11
C GLU A 409 4.77 37.49 -6.21
N LEU A 410 4.50 36.20 -5.97
CA LEU A 410 3.84 35.30 -6.92
C LEU A 410 2.31 35.28 -6.78
N MET A 411 1.74 35.90 -5.75
CA MET A 411 0.29 35.86 -5.48
C MET A 411 -0.59 36.33 -6.64
N PRO A 412 -0.27 37.40 -7.38
CA PRO A 412 -1.06 37.79 -8.55
C PRO A 412 -1.11 36.69 -9.62
N LEU A 413 -0.01 35.95 -9.79
CA LEU A 413 0.08 34.86 -10.75
C LEU A 413 -0.65 33.62 -10.25
N ILE A 414 -0.51 33.28 -8.97
CA ILE A 414 -1.27 32.21 -8.30
C ILE A 414 -2.77 32.48 -8.46
N LYS A 415 -3.24 33.68 -8.12
CA LYS A 415 -4.66 34.06 -8.31
C LYS A 415 -5.12 33.84 -9.75
N LYS A 416 -4.30 34.25 -10.74
CA LYS A 416 -4.60 34.02 -12.15
C LYS A 416 -4.74 32.53 -12.48
N MET A 417 -3.92 31.65 -11.90
CA MET A 417 -4.04 30.19 -12.09
C MET A 417 -5.36 29.64 -11.49
N TYR A 418 -5.78 30.11 -10.32
CA TYR A 418 -7.08 29.78 -9.73
C TYR A 418 -8.26 30.30 -10.57
N ASP A 419 -8.21 31.55 -11.02
CA ASP A 419 -9.24 32.14 -11.90
C ASP A 419 -9.37 31.35 -13.22
N LEU A 420 -8.26 30.79 -13.70
CA LEU A 420 -8.20 29.94 -14.89
C LEU A 420 -8.62 28.48 -14.63
N LYS A 421 -8.84 28.08 -13.38
CA LYS A 421 -9.16 26.71 -12.95
C LYS A 421 -8.13 25.68 -13.38
N ILE A 422 -6.85 26.05 -13.29
CA ILE A 422 -5.71 25.18 -13.63
C ILE A 422 -4.92 24.74 -12.39
N VAL A 423 -5.52 24.83 -11.21
CA VAL A 423 -4.94 24.37 -9.95
C VAL A 423 -5.92 23.38 -9.32
N ASN A 424 -5.42 22.24 -8.84
CA ASN A 424 -6.23 21.33 -8.06
C ASN A 424 -6.36 21.84 -6.61
N GLU A 425 -7.56 22.32 -6.27
CA GLU A 425 -7.87 22.83 -4.93
C GLU A 425 -7.84 21.71 -3.86
N SER A 426 -7.97 20.44 -4.24
CA SER A 426 -7.82 19.31 -3.30
C SER A 426 -6.36 19.12 -2.84
N VAL A 427 -5.39 19.62 -3.62
CA VAL A 427 -3.96 19.57 -3.30
C VAL A 427 -3.53 20.82 -2.53
N SER A 428 -3.88 21.99 -3.03
CA SER A 428 -3.39 23.28 -2.49
C SER A 428 -4.36 23.97 -1.52
N GLY A 429 -5.61 23.53 -1.43
CA GLY A 429 -6.69 24.28 -0.78
C GLY A 429 -7.34 25.30 -1.71
N ALA A 430 -8.34 26.01 -1.19
CA ALA A 430 -8.96 27.13 -1.90
C ALA A 430 -8.02 28.37 -1.89
N TYR A 431 -8.20 29.28 -2.85
CA TYR A 431 -7.37 30.49 -2.95
C TYR A 431 -7.34 31.31 -1.66
N GLU A 432 -8.47 31.45 -0.97
CA GLU A 432 -8.56 32.20 0.29
C GLU A 432 -7.71 31.57 1.40
N THR A 433 -7.59 30.24 1.41
CA THR A 433 -6.71 29.51 2.33
C THR A 433 -5.25 29.77 1.98
N VAL A 434 -4.88 29.66 0.69
CA VAL A 434 -3.53 29.96 0.21
C VAL A 434 -3.10 31.40 0.52
N GLU A 435 -3.97 32.37 0.26
CA GLU A 435 -3.71 33.79 0.55
C GLU A 435 -3.56 34.05 2.06
N LYS A 436 -4.28 33.31 2.90
CA LYS A 436 -4.10 33.38 4.35
C LYS A 436 -2.77 32.74 4.78
N ASP A 437 -2.47 31.56 4.28
CA ASP A 437 -1.34 30.74 4.73
C ASP A 437 0.00 31.37 4.33
N ILE A 438 0.11 31.95 3.13
CA ILE A 438 1.32 32.66 2.69
C ILE A 438 1.64 33.91 3.53
N ASN A 439 0.64 34.46 4.23
CA ASN A 439 0.79 35.59 5.14
C ASN A 439 1.03 35.16 6.59
N SER A 440 0.91 33.86 6.89
CA SER A 440 1.22 33.31 8.20
C SER A 440 2.71 33.00 8.30
N VAL A 441 3.31 33.19 9.49
CA VAL A 441 4.73 32.89 9.70
C VAL A 441 4.89 31.37 9.80
N VAL A 442 5.42 30.75 8.75
CA VAL A 442 5.82 29.34 8.76
C VAL A 442 7.29 29.27 9.16
N VAL A 443 7.56 28.95 10.43
CA VAL A 443 8.93 28.65 10.88
C VAL A 443 9.27 27.23 10.40
N LYS A 444 9.91 27.10 9.23
CA LYS A 444 10.56 25.84 8.83
C LYS A 444 11.90 25.71 9.56
N ASP A 445 12.13 24.53 10.14
CA ASP A 445 13.35 24.16 10.84
C ASP A 445 14.52 24.15 9.84
N THR A 446 15.37 25.19 9.88
CA THR A 446 16.55 25.31 9.05
C THR A 446 17.66 24.40 9.58
N LYS A 447 17.49 23.08 9.44
CA LYS A 447 18.58 22.14 9.65
C LYS A 447 19.72 22.41 8.66
N LYS A 448 20.92 21.94 9.00
CA LYS A 448 22.17 22.14 8.23
C LYS A 448 21.97 21.75 6.76
N PHE A 449 22.15 22.72 5.83
CA PHE A 449 21.99 22.51 4.38
C PHE A 449 22.89 21.43 3.83
N GLN A 450 24.16 21.51 4.23
CA GLN A 450 25.20 20.60 3.82
C GLN A 450 25.59 19.79 5.05
N SER A 451 25.09 18.57 5.07
CA SER A 451 25.63 17.53 5.94
C SER A 451 26.71 16.76 5.19
N SER A 452 27.71 16.27 5.92
CA SER A 452 28.70 15.35 5.33
C SER A 452 27.98 14.12 4.78
N ILE A 453 28.59 13.42 3.83
CA ILE A 453 28.04 12.17 3.33
C ILE A 453 27.70 11.17 4.46
N PHE A 454 28.52 11.09 5.51
CA PHE A 454 28.26 10.25 6.68
C PHE A 454 27.02 10.69 7.46
N GLU A 455 26.86 12.00 7.69
CA GLU A 455 25.65 12.54 8.33
C GLU A 455 24.39 12.28 7.47
N ARG A 456 24.50 12.19 6.13
CA ARG A 456 23.36 11.82 5.25
C ARG A 456 22.96 10.36 5.44
N TYR A 457 23.92 9.43 5.40
CA TYR A 457 23.65 8.02 5.69
C TYR A 457 23.03 7.84 7.07
N ASP A 458 23.61 8.44 8.11
CA ASP A 458 23.08 8.35 9.48
C ASP A 458 21.63 8.84 9.58
N GLN A 459 21.31 9.98 8.94
CA GLN A 459 19.95 10.51 8.93
C GLN A 459 18.97 9.62 8.18
N PHE A 460 19.41 9.07 7.03
CA PHE A 460 18.60 8.20 6.20
C PHE A 460 18.30 6.87 6.91
N ILE A 461 19.33 6.19 7.42
CA ILE A 461 19.21 4.95 8.21
C ILE A 461 18.36 5.17 9.45
N LYS A 462 18.57 6.29 10.16
CA LYS A 462 17.77 6.64 11.33
C LYS A 462 16.28 6.77 11.02
N LYS A 463 15.95 7.35 9.88
CA LYS A 463 14.56 7.60 9.50
C LYS A 463 13.84 6.34 9.01
N TRP A 464 14.51 5.56 8.15
CA TRP A 464 13.87 4.47 7.43
C TRP A 464 14.10 3.08 8.03
N TYR A 465 15.21 2.89 8.77
CA TYR A 465 15.64 1.57 9.23
C TYR A 465 15.80 1.46 10.76
N SER A 466 15.74 2.56 11.51
CA SER A 466 15.94 2.53 12.96
C SER A 466 14.67 2.36 13.79
N ASN A 467 13.50 2.30 13.15
CA ASN A 467 12.24 1.88 13.80
C ASN A 467 11.99 0.36 13.69
N SER A 468 12.83 -0.38 12.97
CA SER A 468 12.75 -1.85 12.83
C SER A 468 13.70 -2.64 13.75
N ASN A 469 14.54 -1.96 14.55
CA ASN A 469 15.56 -2.59 15.39
C ASN A 469 15.19 -2.73 16.89
N ASN A 470 13.93 -2.54 17.28
CA ASN A 470 13.48 -2.84 18.65
C ASN A 470 12.80 -4.20 18.83
N ASP A 471 12.66 -5.02 17.77
CA ASP A 471 11.99 -6.33 17.84
C ASP A 471 12.80 -7.52 17.27
N LEU A 472 14.09 -7.35 16.97
CA LEU A 472 14.90 -8.43 16.35
C LEU A 472 16.14 -8.88 17.16
N GLU A 473 16.21 -8.56 18.45
CA GLU A 473 17.30 -9.01 19.33
C GLU A 473 16.87 -10.04 20.39
N SER A 474 15.98 -10.97 20.04
CA SER A 474 15.82 -12.22 20.80
C SER A 474 15.58 -13.45 19.92
N GLU A 475 16.62 -14.29 19.84
CA GLU A 475 16.61 -15.73 19.53
C GLU A 475 16.16 -16.17 18.13
N TYR A 476 17.08 -16.10 17.16
CA TYR A 476 17.13 -17.08 16.08
C TYR A 476 17.97 -18.28 16.54
N GLN A 477 17.29 -19.39 16.88
CA GLN A 477 17.89 -20.71 16.75
C GLN A 477 17.49 -21.28 15.38
N GLU A 478 18.49 -21.66 14.60
CA GLU A 478 18.33 -22.35 13.32
C GLU A 478 17.65 -23.71 13.55
N GLU A 479 16.47 -23.92 12.95
CA GLU A 479 15.96 -25.26 12.65
C GLU A 479 15.61 -25.35 11.16
N ASP A 480 16.19 -26.35 10.50
CA ASP A 480 16.14 -26.66 9.07
C ASP A 480 14.73 -26.62 8.48
N TYR A 481 14.53 -25.76 7.47
CA TYR A 481 13.32 -25.69 6.66
C TYR A 481 13.45 -26.62 5.44
N ASP A 482 12.62 -27.67 5.39
CA ASP A 482 12.49 -28.58 4.25
C ASP A 482 11.54 -27.98 3.20
N GLU A 483 12.11 -27.53 2.08
CA GLU A 483 11.40 -27.05 0.90
C GLU A 483 10.69 -28.22 0.18
N THR A 484 9.39 -28.43 0.43
CA THR A 484 8.43 -28.84 -0.62
C THR A 484 6.98 -28.81 -0.12
N LYS A 485 6.12 -27.96 -0.72
CA LYS A 485 4.81 -28.34 -1.32
C LYS A 485 3.93 -27.14 -1.74
N ASP A 486 3.93 -26.93 -3.06
CA ASP A 486 2.83 -26.58 -3.98
C ASP A 486 1.70 -25.60 -3.58
N TYR A 487 1.84 -24.39 -4.14
CA TYR A 487 0.78 -23.43 -4.44
C TYR A 487 -0.13 -23.89 -5.59
N LYS A 488 -1.46 -23.71 -5.49
CA LYS A 488 -2.30 -23.20 -6.60
C LYS A 488 -3.77 -22.89 -6.26
N ASN A 489 -4.18 -21.70 -6.74
CA ASN A 489 -5.49 -21.26 -7.25
C ASN A 489 -6.55 -20.70 -6.29
N LEU A 490 -6.55 -19.37 -6.10
CA LEU A 490 -7.71 -18.56 -5.71
C LEU A 490 -7.66 -17.19 -6.40
N SER A 491 -7.94 -17.15 -7.71
CA SER A 491 -8.15 -15.91 -8.47
C SER A 491 -9.32 -16.08 -9.42
N ASP A 492 -10.54 -15.85 -8.94
CA ASP A 492 -11.73 -15.69 -9.79
C ASP A 492 -12.94 -15.20 -8.97
N LEU A 493 -13.01 -13.90 -8.63
CA LEU A 493 -14.29 -13.24 -8.29
C LEU A 493 -14.27 -11.76 -8.71
N GLY A 494 -14.88 -11.50 -9.87
CA GLY A 494 -14.97 -10.19 -10.53
C GLY A 494 -16.07 -9.26 -10.01
N ASN A 495 -15.86 -7.99 -10.38
CA ASN A 495 -16.72 -6.81 -10.21
C ASN A 495 -18.17 -6.98 -10.69
N THR A 496 -19.09 -6.21 -10.10
CA THR A 496 -20.15 -5.45 -10.81
C THR A 496 -20.94 -4.55 -9.86
N ASP A 497 -21.04 -3.27 -10.24
CA ASP A 497 -21.79 -2.16 -9.64
C ASP A 497 -23.31 -2.28 -9.85
N GLN A 498 -24.13 -1.83 -8.88
CA GLN A 498 -25.37 -1.07 -9.11
C GLN A 498 -26.03 -0.54 -7.82
N GLU A 499 -26.80 0.54 -8.00
CA GLU A 499 -27.27 1.55 -7.03
C GLU A 499 -28.14 1.07 -5.85
N PHE A 500 -27.86 1.59 -4.65
CA PHE A 500 -28.62 1.32 -3.42
C PHE A 500 -29.74 2.34 -3.17
N VAL A 501 -30.93 1.83 -2.85
CA VAL A 501 -32.11 2.61 -2.43
C VAL A 501 -31.92 3.12 -1.00
N LYS A 502 -31.98 4.44 -0.80
CA LYS A 502 -31.84 5.10 0.52
C LYS A 502 -33.05 4.86 1.43
N ALA A 503 -32.79 4.48 2.69
CA ALA A 503 -33.83 4.34 3.72
C ALA A 503 -34.54 5.68 4.03
N GLY A 504 -35.85 5.63 4.25
CA GLY A 504 -36.69 6.78 4.52
C GLY A 504 -36.44 7.38 5.91
N ARG A 505 -36.53 8.71 6.04
CA ARG A 505 -36.30 9.46 7.30
C ARG A 505 -37.07 8.94 8.53
N ASN A 506 -38.20 8.27 8.33
CA ASN A 506 -39.05 7.77 9.41
C ASN A 506 -38.86 6.27 9.70
N ASP A 507 -38.05 5.56 8.91
CA ASP A 507 -37.78 4.13 9.06
C ASP A 507 -36.93 3.88 10.32
N PRO A 508 -36.96 2.64 10.87
CA PRO A 508 -36.04 2.23 11.91
C PRO A 508 -34.59 2.51 11.50
N CYS A 509 -33.83 3.10 12.41
CA CYS A 509 -32.47 3.53 12.11
C CYS A 509 -31.56 2.29 11.94
N PRO A 510 -30.87 2.14 10.80
CA PRO A 510 -30.10 0.94 10.48
C PRO A 510 -28.86 0.73 11.37
N CYS A 511 -28.50 1.70 12.23
CA CYS A 511 -27.44 1.55 13.23
C CYS A 511 -27.83 0.71 14.46
N GLY A 512 -29.02 0.09 14.46
CA GLY A 512 -29.47 -0.78 15.55
C GLY A 512 -29.88 -0.06 16.83
N SER A 513 -29.94 1.28 16.83
CA SER A 513 -30.29 2.07 18.03
C SER A 513 -31.76 1.95 18.47
N GLY A 514 -32.61 1.29 17.69
CA GLY A 514 -34.06 1.20 17.93
C GLY A 514 -34.85 2.50 17.70
N LYS A 515 -34.19 3.61 17.33
CA LYS A 515 -34.83 4.92 17.05
C LYS A 515 -35.16 5.08 15.57
N LYS A 516 -36.01 6.04 15.19
CA LYS A 516 -36.24 6.41 13.77
C LYS A 516 -35.00 7.11 13.19
N TYR A 517 -34.68 6.85 11.92
CA TYR A 517 -33.46 7.33 11.25
C TYR A 517 -33.20 8.83 11.44
N LYS A 518 -34.23 9.68 11.30
CA LYS A 518 -34.12 11.14 11.53
C LYS A 518 -33.75 11.59 12.95
N LYS A 519 -34.04 10.78 13.97
CA LYS A 519 -33.79 11.09 15.39
C LYS A 519 -32.49 10.46 15.92
N CYS A 520 -31.74 9.79 15.05
CA CYS A 520 -30.50 9.13 15.44
C CYS A 520 -29.34 9.60 14.54
N CYS A 521 -29.20 9.03 13.34
CA CYS A 521 -28.06 9.33 12.48
C CYS A 521 -28.20 10.62 11.67
N LEU A 522 -29.42 11.16 11.51
CA LEU A 522 -29.69 12.40 10.78
C LEU A 522 -29.90 13.63 11.69
N GLY A 523 -29.97 13.43 13.00
CA GLY A 523 -30.23 14.48 14.01
C GLY A 523 -29.02 14.78 14.89
N LYS A 524 -27.81 14.50 14.41
CA LYS A 524 -26.56 14.99 14.98
C LYS A 524 -26.13 16.26 14.27
#